data_AF-A0A9E7F982-F1
#
_entry.id   AF-A0A9E7F982-F1
#
_cell.length_a   1.000
_cell.length_b   1.000
_cell.length_c   1.000
_cell.angle_alpha   90.00
_cell.angle_beta   90.00
_cell.angle_gamma   90.00
#
_symmetry.space_group_name_H-M   'P 1'
#
loop_
_entity.id
_entity.type
_entity.pdbx_description
1 polymer ?
#
loop_
_entity_poly.entity_id
_entity_poly.type
_entity_poly.pdbx_seq_one_letter_code
_entity_poly.pdbx_strand_id
1 'polypeptide(L)'
;MNLAERVAPGQMVGLLKLRVLRGVNLAVRDLWSSDPYVILKMGKQKLKTRVIKCNTNPVWNEELTLYVEDPTLPVRLEVYDKDTFSLDDRMGNAEFDIHPFVEAVKMNLEGLPNGIIIRKVVPCRRNCLAEESHVYWTDGEVVQDLVLRLRNVECGEVELQLHWISIPGSGGL
;
A
#
# COMPACT_ATOMS: atom_id res chain seq x y z
N MET A 1 -9.71 -24.28 -22.81
CA MET A 1 -8.60 -23.59 -22.10
C MET A 1 -8.83 -23.83 -20.62
N ASN A 2 -7.88 -24.49 -19.95
CA ASN A 2 -8.12 -25.22 -18.70
C ASN A 2 -8.07 -24.34 -17.45
N LEU A 3 -9.00 -24.63 -16.54
CA LEU A 3 -9.27 -23.99 -15.23
C LEU A 3 -8.33 -24.48 -14.11
N ALA A 4 -7.05 -24.72 -14.38
CA ALA A 4 -6.18 -25.42 -13.42
C ALA A 4 -4.79 -24.82 -13.27
N GLU A 5 -4.72 -23.58 -12.79
CA GLU A 5 -3.63 -23.10 -11.92
C GLU A 5 -4.26 -22.29 -10.78
N ARG A 6 -5.12 -22.96 -10.00
CA ARG A 6 -5.47 -22.45 -8.67
C ARG A 6 -4.27 -22.72 -7.78
N VAL A 7 -3.60 -21.66 -7.34
CA VAL A 7 -2.65 -21.71 -6.22
C VAL A 7 -3.28 -22.56 -5.11
N ALA A 8 -2.57 -23.58 -4.64
CA ALA A 8 -3.09 -24.46 -3.60
C ALA A 8 -3.43 -23.62 -2.35
N PRO A 9 -4.54 -23.89 -1.64
CA PRO A 9 -4.84 -23.18 -0.40
C PRO A 9 -3.66 -23.30 0.57
N GLY A 10 -3.08 -22.17 0.96
CA GLY A 10 -1.90 -22.09 1.83
C GLY A 10 -0.55 -21.93 1.14
N GLN A 11 -0.48 -21.81 -0.19
CA GLN A 11 0.76 -21.49 -0.88
C GLN A 11 0.91 -19.97 -1.05
N MET A 12 1.81 -19.40 -0.24
CA MET A 12 2.21 -17.99 -0.31
C MET A 12 2.91 -17.69 -1.63
N VAL A 13 2.51 -16.57 -2.26
CA VAL A 13 3.03 -16.04 -3.52
C VAL A 13 4.31 -15.23 -3.30
N GLY A 14 4.39 -14.50 -2.19
CA GLY A 14 5.58 -13.73 -1.78
C GLY A 14 5.24 -12.71 -0.71
N LEU A 15 6.14 -11.74 -0.50
CA LEU A 15 5.91 -10.65 0.45
C LEU A 15 5.78 -9.31 -0.27
N LEU A 16 4.74 -8.57 0.10
CA LEU A 16 4.55 -7.20 -0.32
C LEU A 16 5.08 -6.28 0.78
N LYS A 17 6.17 -5.56 0.50
CA LYS A 17 6.71 -4.53 1.39
C LYS A 17 6.10 -3.18 1.01
N LEU A 18 5.41 -2.56 1.96
CA LEU A 18 4.75 -1.26 1.82
C LEU A 18 5.51 -0.23 2.65
N ARG A 19 6.12 0.75 1.98
CA ARG A 19 6.76 1.88 2.63
C ARG A 19 5.75 3.02 2.71
N VAL A 20 5.15 3.22 3.89
CA VAL A 20 4.23 4.33 4.14
C VAL A 20 5.08 5.58 4.37
N LEU A 21 5.08 6.51 3.41
CA LEU A 21 5.99 7.65 3.39
C LEU A 21 5.48 8.78 4.28
N ARG A 22 4.32 9.34 3.94
CA ARG A 22 3.76 10.50 4.65
C ARG A 22 2.26 10.65 4.44
N GLY A 23 1.64 11.39 5.34
CA GLY A 23 0.31 11.95 5.17
C GLY A 23 0.42 13.40 4.73
N VAL A 24 -0.53 13.85 3.90
CA VAL A 24 -0.59 15.23 3.39
C VAL A 24 -1.97 15.79 3.71
N ASN A 25 -2.00 16.91 4.44
CA ASN A 25 -3.21 17.62 4.84
C ASN A 25 -4.30 16.70 5.42
N LEU A 26 -3.90 15.85 6.37
CA LEU A 26 -4.83 14.97 7.07
C LEU A 26 -5.83 15.79 7.90
N ALA A 27 -6.98 15.19 8.16
CA ALA A 27 -8.01 15.78 9.01
C ALA A 27 -7.49 16.14 10.41
N VAL A 28 -8.17 17.08 11.06
CA VAL A 28 -7.95 17.43 12.47
C VAL A 28 -9.03 16.73 13.30
N ARG A 29 -8.63 15.98 14.33
CA ARG A 29 -9.55 15.30 15.26
C ARG A 29 -9.34 15.71 16.72
N ASP A 30 -8.20 16.32 17.06
CA ASP A 30 -8.02 17.08 18.30
C ASP A 30 -8.38 18.57 18.14
N LEU A 31 -8.17 19.36 19.19
CA LEU A 31 -8.48 20.79 19.24
C LEU A 31 -7.83 21.61 18.11
N TRP A 32 -6.62 21.24 17.67
CA TRP A 32 -5.86 21.97 16.64
C TRP A 32 -5.09 21.07 15.66
N SER A 33 -4.96 19.77 15.95
CA SER A 33 -4.11 18.83 15.20
C SER A 33 -4.67 17.41 15.31
N SER A 34 -3.88 16.41 14.91
CA SER A 34 -4.04 15.00 15.27
C SER A 34 -2.69 14.36 15.56
N ASP A 35 -2.74 13.17 16.16
CA ASP A 35 -1.68 12.20 16.40
C ASP A 35 -1.81 10.99 15.44
N PRO A 36 -1.62 11.16 14.12
CA PRO A 36 -2.03 10.15 13.15
C PRO A 36 -1.11 8.91 13.09
N TYR A 37 -1.74 7.76 12.85
CA TYR A 37 -1.10 6.52 12.44
C TYR A 37 -1.91 5.79 11.38
N VAL A 38 -1.24 4.91 10.63
CA VAL A 38 -1.86 4.14 9.54
C VAL A 38 -1.99 2.68 9.93
N ILE A 39 -3.11 2.07 9.57
CA ILE A 39 -3.35 0.63 9.63
C ILE A 39 -3.46 0.10 8.20
N LEU A 40 -2.61 -0.88 7.86
CA LEU A 40 -2.70 -1.64 6.62
C LEU A 40 -3.35 -3.00 6.88
N LYS A 41 -4.31 -3.39 6.03
CA LYS A 41 -5.00 -4.69 6.12
C LYS A 41 -5.05 -5.39 4.77
N MET A 42 -4.82 -6.70 4.77
CA MET A 42 -5.03 -7.57 3.62
C MET A 42 -5.49 -8.94 4.12
N GLY A 43 -6.69 -9.36 3.73
CA GLY A 43 -7.34 -10.55 4.31
C GLY A 43 -7.45 -10.45 5.83
N LYS A 44 -6.80 -11.38 6.55
CA LYS A 44 -6.76 -11.41 8.03
C LYS A 44 -5.59 -10.64 8.64
N GLN A 45 -4.65 -10.19 7.82
CA GLN A 45 -3.45 -9.49 8.30
C GLN A 45 -3.76 -8.04 8.63
N LYS A 46 -3.12 -7.53 9.68
CA LYS A 46 -3.22 -6.14 10.13
C LYS A 46 -1.86 -5.68 10.64
N LEU A 47 -1.32 -4.63 10.03
CA LEU A 47 -0.08 -3.97 10.44
C LEU A 47 -0.37 -2.50 10.73
N LYS A 48 0.43 -1.87 11.59
CA LYS A 48 0.27 -0.46 11.94
C LYS A 48 1.61 0.26 11.93
N THR A 49 1.61 1.52 11.52
CA THR A 49 2.77 2.39 11.68
C THR A 49 2.90 2.87 13.12
N ARG A 50 4.01 3.55 13.44
CA ARG A 50 4.07 4.41 14.62
C ARG A 50 3.10 5.59 14.51
N VAL A 51 2.80 6.17 15.68
CA VAL A 51 2.07 7.42 15.84
C VAL A 51 3.03 8.59 15.70
N ILE A 52 2.64 9.62 14.95
CA ILE A 52 3.35 10.91 14.91
C ILE A 52 2.48 11.94 15.61
N LYS A 53 3.00 12.61 16.63
CA LYS A 53 2.19 13.52 17.46
C LYS A 53 2.04 14.91 16.86
N CYS A 54 0.88 15.52 17.09
CA CYS A 54 0.54 16.90 16.77
C CYS A 54 0.94 17.30 15.34
N ASN A 55 0.63 16.47 14.35
CA ASN A 55 1.01 16.75 12.97
C ASN A 55 0.05 16.14 11.94
N THR A 56 -0.66 16.99 11.19
CA THR A 56 -1.53 16.60 10.06
C THR A 56 -0.78 16.39 8.74
N ASN A 57 0.54 16.58 8.74
CA ASN A 57 1.46 16.24 7.64
C ASN A 57 2.58 15.31 8.14
N PRO A 58 2.23 14.15 8.72
CA PRO A 58 3.20 13.27 9.35
C PRO A 58 4.13 12.63 8.31
N VAL A 59 5.42 12.53 8.62
CA VAL A 59 6.38 11.71 7.86
C VAL A 59 6.62 10.43 8.64
N TRP A 60 5.94 9.35 8.25
CA TRP A 60 6.15 8.03 8.84
C TRP A 60 7.40 7.38 8.27
N ASN A 61 7.59 7.37 6.95
CA ASN A 61 8.72 6.69 6.31
C ASN A 61 8.97 5.29 6.92
N GLU A 62 7.91 4.49 7.05
CA GLU A 62 7.92 3.22 7.79
C GLU A 62 7.56 2.07 6.86
N GLU A 63 8.35 1.00 6.90
CA GLU A 63 8.16 -0.19 6.08
C GLU A 63 7.33 -1.23 6.85
N LEU A 64 6.26 -1.72 6.22
CA LEU A 64 5.38 -2.76 6.74
C LEU A 64 5.29 -3.87 5.69
N THR A 65 5.41 -5.13 6.10
CA THR A 65 5.47 -6.27 5.16
C THR A 65 4.29 -7.21 5.33
N LEU A 66 3.46 -7.34 4.28
CA LEU A 66 2.33 -8.26 4.22
C LEU A 66 2.70 -9.55 3.47
N TYR A 67 2.17 -10.68 3.92
CA TYR A 67 2.22 -11.95 3.20
C TYR A 67 1.16 -11.97 2.11
N VAL A 68 1.52 -12.29 0.87
CA VAL A 68 0.56 -12.38 -0.24
C VAL A 68 0.26 -13.85 -0.52
N GLU A 69 -0.93 -14.30 -0.13
CA GLU A 69 -1.47 -15.63 -0.51
C GLU A 69 -2.39 -15.52 -1.72
N ASP A 70 -3.22 -14.48 -1.76
CA ASP A 70 -4.15 -14.21 -2.85
C ASP A 70 -3.98 -12.76 -3.33
N PRO A 71 -3.37 -12.54 -4.51
CA PRO A 71 -3.12 -11.20 -5.04
C PRO A 71 -4.40 -10.51 -5.55
N THR A 72 -5.56 -11.18 -5.54
CA THR A 72 -6.85 -10.56 -5.86
C THR A 72 -7.47 -9.81 -4.68
N LEU A 73 -6.95 -10.03 -3.46
CA LEU A 73 -7.37 -9.29 -2.28
C LEU A 73 -6.79 -7.87 -2.30
N PRO A 74 -7.61 -6.83 -2.12
CA PRO A 74 -7.11 -5.47 -2.06
C PRO A 74 -6.38 -5.22 -0.74
N VAL A 75 -5.44 -4.27 -0.76
CA VAL A 75 -4.87 -3.69 0.45
C VAL A 75 -5.76 -2.54 0.89
N ARG A 76 -6.24 -2.58 2.14
CA ARG A 76 -6.98 -1.51 2.78
C ARG A 76 -6.05 -0.69 3.67
N LEU A 77 -6.16 0.62 3.54
CA LEU A 77 -5.44 1.60 4.34
C LEU A 77 -6.46 2.39 5.15
N GLU A 78 -6.27 2.47 6.46
CA GLU A 78 -7.10 3.28 7.36
C GLU A 78 -6.19 4.20 8.18
N VAL A 79 -6.56 5.48 8.29
CA VAL A 79 -5.84 6.46 9.10
C VAL A 79 -6.65 6.73 10.37
N TYR A 80 -5.96 6.79 11.50
CA TYR A 80 -6.56 7.03 12.81
C TYR A 80 -5.79 8.08 13.58
N ASP A 81 -6.52 8.83 14.42
CA ASP A 81 -5.96 9.70 15.44
C ASP A 81 -5.78 8.92 16.75
N LYS A 82 -4.60 9.01 17.37
CA LYS A 82 -4.31 8.30 18.61
C LYS A 82 -4.77 9.11 19.81
N ASP A 83 -5.82 8.63 20.46
CA ASP A 83 -6.27 9.19 21.73
C ASP A 83 -5.71 8.42 22.95
N THR A 84 -5.40 9.17 24.00
CA THR A 84 -4.91 8.59 25.26
C THR A 84 -6.04 8.11 26.18
N PHE A 85 -7.19 8.78 26.16
CA PHE A 85 -8.30 8.53 27.11
C PHE A 85 -9.63 8.17 26.44
N SER A 86 -9.66 8.11 25.11
CA SER A 86 -10.84 7.77 24.29
C SER A 86 -10.48 6.69 23.25
N LEU A 87 -11.50 6.25 22.50
CA LEU A 87 -11.29 5.45 21.30
C LEU A 87 -10.66 6.33 20.21
N ASP A 88 -9.71 5.76 19.48
CA ASP A 88 -9.04 6.43 18.37
C ASP A 88 -10.03 6.84 17.27
N ASP A 89 -10.01 8.12 16.89
CA ASP A 89 -10.89 8.68 15.88
C ASP A 89 -10.46 8.31 14.46
N ARG A 90 -11.44 8.09 13.58
CA ARG A 90 -11.15 7.79 12.17
C ARG A 90 -10.79 9.06 11.40
N MET A 91 -9.73 8.97 10.63
CA MET A 91 -9.21 10.03 9.75
C MET A 91 -9.28 9.66 8.27
N GLY A 92 -10.18 8.74 7.92
CA GLY A 92 -10.42 8.32 6.54
C GLY A 92 -9.76 6.99 6.18
N ASN A 93 -10.12 6.49 4.99
CA ASN A 93 -9.63 5.22 4.49
C ASN A 93 -9.48 5.21 2.96
N ALA A 94 -8.62 4.32 2.47
CA ALA A 94 -8.42 4.06 1.06
C ALA A 94 -8.23 2.55 0.82
N GLU A 95 -8.34 2.13 -0.43
CA GLU A 95 -8.00 0.79 -0.87
C GLU A 95 -7.37 0.84 -2.26
N PHE A 96 -6.48 -0.10 -2.54
CA PHE A 96 -5.83 -0.27 -3.84
C PHE A 96 -5.61 -1.75 -4.16
N ASP A 97 -5.58 -2.03 -5.46
CA ASP A 97 -5.31 -3.35 -6.01
C ASP A 97 -3.80 -3.51 -6.25
N ILE A 98 -3.26 -4.67 -5.88
CA ILE A 98 -1.85 -5.04 -6.08
C ILE A 98 -1.66 -5.92 -7.31
N HIS A 99 -2.72 -6.37 -7.95
CA HIS A 99 -2.65 -7.25 -9.11
C HIS A 99 -1.77 -6.68 -10.24
N PRO A 100 -1.91 -5.40 -10.66
CA PRO A 100 -1.04 -4.83 -11.70
C PRO A 100 0.45 -4.85 -11.32
N PHE A 101 0.76 -4.66 -10.04
CA PHE A 101 2.12 -4.72 -9.50
C PHE A 101 2.66 -6.14 -9.52
N VAL A 102 1.89 -7.09 -9.00
CA VAL A 102 2.26 -8.52 -8.97
C VAL A 102 2.44 -9.08 -10.38
N GLU A 103 1.63 -8.67 -11.36
CA GLU A 103 1.85 -9.05 -12.76
C GLU A 103 3.18 -8.52 -13.32
N ALA A 104 3.60 -7.31 -12.94
CA ALA A 104 4.89 -6.75 -13.36
C ALA A 104 6.07 -7.48 -12.70
N VAL A 105 5.95 -7.87 -11.43
CA VAL A 105 6.95 -8.67 -10.70
C VAL A 105 7.23 -10.02 -11.38
N LYS A 106 6.21 -10.63 -12.02
CA LYS A 106 6.36 -11.91 -12.74
C LYS A 106 7.06 -11.78 -14.10
N MET A 107 7.31 -10.56 -14.57
CA MET A 107 7.95 -10.36 -15.87
C MET A 107 9.45 -10.60 -15.78
N ASN A 108 10.05 -11.11 -16.85
CA ASN A 108 11.50 -11.13 -16.98
C ASN A 108 11.99 -9.73 -17.39
N LEU A 109 12.52 -8.97 -16.43
CA LEU A 109 12.95 -7.58 -16.59
C LEU A 109 14.47 -7.41 -16.52
N GLU A 110 15.22 -8.53 -16.42
CA GLU A 110 16.68 -8.49 -16.36
C GLU A 110 17.27 -7.82 -17.61
N GLY A 111 18.21 -6.90 -17.40
CA GLY A 111 18.86 -6.15 -18.46
C GLY A 111 18.08 -4.94 -19.00
N LEU A 112 16.88 -4.67 -18.49
CA LEU A 112 16.17 -3.43 -18.81
C LEU A 112 16.81 -2.21 -18.10
N PRO A 113 16.74 -1.02 -18.72
CA PRO A 113 17.26 0.20 -18.11
C PRO A 113 16.47 0.60 -16.86
N ASN A 114 17.16 1.20 -15.90
CA ASN A 114 16.53 1.79 -14.72
C ASN A 114 15.53 2.89 -15.11
N GLY A 115 14.40 2.92 -14.39
CA GLY A 115 13.32 3.89 -14.56
C GLY A 115 12.32 3.56 -15.67
N ILE A 116 12.42 2.39 -16.33
CA ILE A 116 11.42 2.01 -17.33
C ILE A 116 10.06 1.79 -16.69
N ILE A 117 9.04 2.49 -17.19
CA ILE A 117 7.66 2.32 -16.74
C ILE A 117 7.08 1.06 -17.38
N ILE A 118 6.73 0.08 -16.55
CA ILE A 118 6.16 -1.20 -16.96
C ILE A 118 4.64 -1.06 -17.10
N ARG A 119 4.00 -0.39 -16.14
CA ARG A 119 2.54 -0.17 -16.13
C ARG A 119 2.19 1.19 -15.55
N LYS A 120 1.03 1.70 -15.95
CA LYS A 120 0.42 2.92 -15.43
C LYS A 120 -0.98 2.60 -14.92
N VAL A 121 -1.32 3.09 -13.73
CA VAL A 121 -2.67 3.01 -13.17
C VAL A 121 -3.19 4.43 -12.99
N VAL A 122 -4.26 4.76 -13.71
CA VAL A 122 -4.80 6.13 -13.76
C VAL A 122 -5.91 6.29 -12.71
N PRO A 123 -6.03 7.47 -12.06
CA PRO A 123 -7.18 7.81 -11.22
C PRO A 123 -8.51 7.60 -11.94
N CYS A 124 -9.46 6.98 -11.24
CA CYS A 124 -10.82 6.83 -11.72
C CYS A 124 -11.80 6.79 -10.55
N ARG A 125 -13.10 6.88 -10.84
CA ARG A 125 -14.17 6.86 -9.81
C ARG A 125 -14.20 5.57 -8.97
N ARG A 126 -13.52 4.51 -9.39
CA ARG A 126 -13.50 3.21 -8.70
C ARG A 126 -12.30 3.03 -7.78
N ASN A 127 -11.17 3.69 -8.02
CA ASN A 127 -9.95 3.57 -7.21
C ASN A 127 -9.76 4.78 -6.28
N CYS A 128 -8.73 4.74 -5.44
CA CYS A 128 -8.40 5.82 -4.50
C CYS A 128 -7.19 6.65 -4.94
N LEU A 129 -6.71 6.50 -6.18
CA LEU A 129 -5.53 7.22 -6.64
C LEU A 129 -5.84 8.72 -6.78
N ALA A 130 -4.98 9.55 -6.20
CA ALA A 130 -5.02 11.00 -6.36
C ALA A 130 -4.34 11.45 -7.66
N GLU A 131 -3.33 10.72 -8.12
CA GLU A 131 -2.58 10.95 -9.35
C GLU A 131 -2.23 9.63 -10.07
N GLU A 132 -1.62 9.71 -11.26
CA GLU A 132 -1.18 8.53 -12.01
C GLU A 132 -0.12 7.76 -11.22
N SER A 133 -0.38 6.48 -10.96
CA SER A 133 0.56 5.57 -10.31
C SER A 133 1.38 4.83 -11.36
N HIS A 134 2.70 4.79 -11.18
CA HIS A 134 3.63 4.09 -12.06
C HIS A 134 4.16 2.84 -11.39
N VAL A 135 4.13 1.72 -12.12
CA VAL A 135 4.92 0.53 -11.81
C VAL A 135 6.15 0.57 -12.71
N TYR A 136 7.33 0.56 -12.14
CA TYR A 136 8.57 0.74 -12.87
C TYR A 136 9.68 -0.18 -12.35
N TRP A 137 10.66 -0.42 -13.21
CA TRP A 137 11.86 -1.20 -12.87
C TRP A 137 12.99 -0.26 -12.46
N THR A 138 13.61 -0.50 -11.32
CA THR A 138 14.80 0.23 -10.89
C THR A 138 15.68 -0.68 -10.04
N ASP A 139 16.99 -0.59 -10.21
CA ASP A 139 17.99 -1.20 -9.31
C ASP A 139 17.76 -2.69 -9.02
N GLY A 140 17.26 -3.44 -10.00
CA GLY A 140 17.00 -4.87 -9.87
C GLY A 140 15.65 -5.23 -9.24
N GLU A 141 14.77 -4.27 -8.99
CA GLU A 141 13.46 -4.47 -8.38
C GLU A 141 12.32 -3.75 -9.11
N VAL A 142 11.10 -4.30 -8.94
CA VAL A 142 9.86 -3.65 -9.39
C VAL A 142 9.32 -2.81 -8.24
N VAL A 143 9.07 -1.54 -8.53
CA VAL A 143 8.58 -0.55 -7.57
C VAL A 143 7.28 0.07 -8.08
N GLN A 144 6.37 0.41 -7.16
CA GLN A 144 5.18 1.20 -7.50
C GLN A 144 4.98 2.36 -6.53
N ASP A 145 4.84 3.57 -7.07
CA ASP A 145 4.48 4.75 -6.28
C ASP A 145 2.97 4.95 -6.27
N LEU A 146 2.43 5.31 -5.10
CA LEU A 146 1.01 5.50 -4.87
C LEU A 146 0.77 6.78 -4.06
N VAL A 147 -0.13 7.62 -4.55
CA VAL A 147 -0.75 8.69 -3.77
C VAL A 147 -2.23 8.39 -3.65
N LEU A 148 -2.69 8.15 -2.43
CA LEU A 148 -4.07 7.74 -2.15
C LEU A 148 -4.86 8.90 -1.55
N ARG A 149 -5.93 9.31 -2.22
CA ARG A 149 -6.93 10.22 -1.65
C ARG A 149 -7.82 9.46 -0.68
N LEU A 150 -7.86 9.91 0.57
CA LEU A 150 -8.68 9.29 1.59
C LEU A 150 -10.17 9.54 1.33
N ARG A 151 -10.98 8.52 1.57
CA ARG A 151 -12.44 8.55 1.55
C ARG A 151 -12.99 8.62 2.96
N ASN A 152 -14.26 8.99 3.09
CA ASN A 152 -14.97 9.11 4.37
C ASN A 152 -14.30 10.09 5.35
N VAL A 153 -13.67 11.11 4.80
CA VAL A 153 -12.99 12.19 5.52
C VAL A 153 -13.02 13.44 4.62
N GLU A 154 -12.97 14.62 5.23
CA GLU A 154 -13.02 15.92 4.56
C GLU A 154 -11.75 16.26 3.79
N CYS A 155 -10.59 15.72 4.20
CA CYS A 155 -9.30 15.93 3.55
C CYS A 155 -8.31 14.83 3.94
N GLY A 156 -7.21 14.76 3.19
CA GLY A 156 -6.10 13.88 3.48
C GLY A 156 -5.71 13.01 2.30
N GLU A 157 -4.41 12.94 2.07
CA GLU A 157 -3.78 12.01 1.15
C GLU A 157 -2.68 11.23 1.88
N VAL A 158 -2.41 10.01 1.43
CA VAL A 158 -1.29 9.19 1.93
C VAL A 158 -0.42 8.77 0.76
N GLU A 159 0.88 9.06 0.87
CA GLU A 159 1.89 8.63 -0.07
C GLU A 159 2.55 7.34 0.43
N LEU A 160 2.67 6.35 -0.44
CA LEU A 160 3.33 5.09 -0.15
C LEU A 160 4.00 4.50 -1.39
N GLN A 161 4.95 3.60 -1.16
CA GLN A 161 5.67 2.90 -2.21
C GLN A 161 5.60 1.38 -1.96
N LEU A 162 5.37 0.62 -3.02
CA LEU A 162 5.35 -0.85 -2.99
C LEU A 162 6.67 -1.41 -3.49
N HIS A 163 7.08 -2.50 -2.85
CA HIS A 163 8.26 -3.29 -3.15
C HIS A 163 7.89 -4.77 -3.03
N TRP A 164 8.57 -5.64 -3.78
CA TRP A 164 8.36 -7.07 -3.72
C TRP A 164 9.58 -7.79 -3.14
N ILE A 165 9.35 -8.72 -2.22
CA ILE A 165 10.39 -9.60 -1.70
C ILE A 165 10.05 -11.03 -2.10
N SER A 166 10.87 -11.58 -3.00
CA SER A 166 10.80 -12.99 -3.39
C SER A 166 11.34 -13.86 -2.25
N ILE A 167 10.60 -14.92 -1.90
CA ILE A 167 11.05 -15.90 -0.92
C ILE A 167 11.70 -17.08 -1.66
N PRO A 168 12.99 -17.38 -1.41
CA PRO A 168 13.62 -18.55 -1.99
C PRO A 168 12.93 -19.83 -1.52
N GLY A 169 12.51 -20.69 -2.45
CA GLY A 169 11.98 -22.03 -2.15
C GLY A 169 10.47 -22.13 -1.88
N SER A 170 9.74 -21.02 -1.69
CA SER A 170 8.30 -21.01 -1.96
C SER A 170 8.16 -21.04 -3.48
N GLY A 171 7.53 -22.07 -4.06
CA GLY A 171 7.43 -22.26 -5.52
C GLY A 171 7.19 -20.93 -6.23
N GLY A 172 8.29 -20.39 -6.80
CA GLY A 172 8.43 -18.97 -7.11
C GLY A 172 7.35 -18.50 -8.07
N LEU A 173 7.15 -17.19 -8.07
CA LEU A 173 6.47 -16.52 -9.17
C LEU A 173 7.29 -16.56 -10.45
#